data_AF-A0A7S4FGJ4-F1
#
_entry.id   AF-A0A7S4FGJ4-F1
#
_cell.length_a   1.000
_cell.length_b   1.000
_cell.length_c   1.000
_cell.angle_alpha   90.00
_cell.angle_beta   90.00
_cell.angle_gamma   90.00
#
_symmetry.space_group_name_H-M   'P 1'
#
loop_
_entity.id
_entity.type
_entity.pdbx_description
1 polymer ?
#
loop_
_entity_poly.entity_id
_entity_poly.type
_entity_poly.pdbx_seq_one_letter_code
_entity_poly.pdbx_strand_id
1 'polypeptide(L)'
;VFSVDALTFIMSRGSVSSGGSRFDARHTPNGGSRNNELEEEINRLTKERDMLRKEIEDSEQQWHNIELIIERNTQLEEAIKKQNKVLSKYKRRLDESQHADTQELTRLQQQAAENEENVNNLKDQIEQLKEVEKRQCQCTIS
;
A
#
# COMPACT_ATOMS: atom_id res chain seq x y z
N VAL A 1 -24.38 -5.00 -4.52
CA VAL A 1 -25.40 -5.14 -5.59
C VAL A 1 -25.18 -3.99 -6.56
N PHE A 2 -24.45 -4.20 -7.65
CA PHE A 2 -24.32 -3.21 -8.72
C PHE A 2 -24.96 -3.79 -9.97
N SER A 3 -26.08 -3.18 -10.37
CA SER A 3 -26.86 -3.55 -11.54
C SER A 3 -26.20 -2.96 -12.78
N VAL A 4 -25.79 -3.81 -13.72
CA VAL A 4 -25.37 -3.40 -15.06
C VAL A 4 -26.47 -3.84 -16.01
N ASP A 5 -27.38 -2.94 -16.35
CA ASP A 5 -28.37 -3.17 -17.41
C ASP A 5 -28.64 -1.85 -18.14
N ALA A 6 -28.26 -1.79 -19.42
CA ALA A 6 -29.03 -1.16 -20.49
C ALA A 6 -28.27 -1.25 -21.82
N LEU A 7 -28.17 -2.46 -22.39
CA LEU A 7 -27.94 -2.63 -23.82
C LEU A 7 -29.30 -2.58 -24.53
N THR A 8 -29.71 -1.39 -24.98
CA THR A 8 -30.93 -1.25 -25.77
C THR A 8 -30.61 -1.33 -27.25
N PHE A 9 -30.87 -2.51 -27.78
CA PHE A 9 -31.07 -2.85 -29.18
C PHE A 9 -32.17 -1.98 -29.82
N ILE A 10 -31.86 -1.29 -30.93
CA ILE A 10 -32.87 -0.86 -31.90
C ILE A 10 -32.35 -1.15 -33.31
N MET A 11 -32.78 -2.30 -33.86
CA MET A 11 -32.91 -2.46 -35.30
C MET A 11 -34.24 -1.82 -35.73
N SER A 12 -34.23 -0.92 -36.72
CA SER A 12 -35.40 -0.65 -37.53
C SER A 12 -35.00 -0.32 -38.96
N ARG A 13 -35.54 -1.13 -39.86
CA ARG A 13 -35.40 -1.08 -41.32
C ARG A 13 -36.16 0.13 -41.87
N GLY A 14 -35.59 0.77 -42.88
CA GLY A 14 -36.28 1.74 -43.72
C GLY A 14 -35.55 1.90 -45.06
N SER A 15 -35.97 1.14 -46.06
CA SER A 15 -35.59 1.31 -47.47
C SER A 15 -36.26 2.56 -48.04
N VAL A 16 -35.51 3.43 -48.72
CA VAL A 16 -36.05 4.29 -49.77
C VAL A 16 -35.02 4.51 -50.88
N SER A 17 -35.55 4.52 -52.09
CA SER A 17 -34.88 4.35 -53.36
C SER A 17 -34.47 5.68 -54.00
N SER A 18 -33.54 5.58 -54.95
CA SER A 18 -33.32 6.44 -56.13
C SER A 18 -33.01 7.93 -55.92
N GLY A 19 -31.78 8.31 -56.28
CA GLY A 19 -31.42 9.70 -56.56
C GLY A 19 -29.96 9.80 -56.99
N GLY A 20 -29.70 9.76 -58.30
CA GLY A 20 -28.36 9.89 -58.85
C GLY A 20 -27.73 11.23 -58.51
N SER A 21 -26.46 11.20 -58.13
CA SER A 21 -25.55 12.33 -58.27
C SER A 21 -24.14 11.76 -58.44
N ARG A 22 -23.53 12.06 -59.59
CA ARG A 22 -22.10 11.87 -59.83
C ARG A 22 -21.35 12.71 -58.80
N PHE A 23 -20.95 12.08 -57.71
CA PHE A 23 -19.99 12.66 -56.78
C PHE A 23 -18.62 12.13 -57.19
N ASP A 24 -17.80 13.00 -57.76
CA ASP A 24 -16.40 12.69 -58.04
C ASP A 24 -15.75 12.20 -56.75
N ALA A 25 -15.38 10.91 -56.74
CA ALA A 25 -14.60 10.29 -55.69
C ALA A 25 -13.20 10.92 -55.69
N ARG A 26 -13.08 12.10 -55.07
CA ARG A 26 -11.80 12.57 -54.57
C ARG A 26 -11.30 11.50 -53.61
N HIS A 27 -10.19 10.86 -53.98
CA HIS A 27 -9.41 10.06 -53.06
C HIS A 27 -9.22 10.83 -51.75
N THR A 28 -9.83 10.34 -50.67
CA THR A 28 -9.39 10.68 -49.33
C THR A 28 -8.14 9.85 -49.06
N PRO A 29 -6.95 10.47 -48.98
CA PRO A 29 -5.78 9.72 -48.57
C PRO A 29 -5.88 9.52 -47.05
N ASN A 30 -5.91 8.26 -46.64
CA ASN A 30 -5.27 7.80 -45.42
C ASN A 30 -5.87 8.26 -44.06
N GLY A 31 -7.17 8.06 -43.85
CA GLY A 31 -7.79 8.20 -42.52
C GLY A 31 -7.63 6.97 -41.61
N GLY A 32 -7.40 5.77 -42.18
CA GLY A 32 -7.31 4.52 -41.43
C GLY A 32 -5.99 4.36 -40.65
N SER A 33 -4.86 4.81 -41.21
CA SER A 33 -3.55 4.61 -40.58
C SER A 33 -3.37 5.43 -39.29
N ARG A 34 -3.85 6.68 -39.29
CA ARG A 34 -3.80 7.55 -38.09
C ARG A 34 -4.73 7.10 -36.98
N ASN A 35 -5.90 6.56 -37.32
CA ASN A 35 -6.81 6.02 -36.31
C ASN A 35 -6.21 4.80 -35.63
N ASN A 36 -5.54 3.93 -36.38
CA ASN A 36 -4.84 2.77 -35.81
C ASN A 36 -3.66 3.19 -34.92
N GLU A 37 -2.85 4.17 -35.34
CA GLU A 37 -1.75 4.72 -34.51
C GLU A 37 -2.26 5.34 -33.20
N LEU A 38 -3.37 6.09 -33.25
CA LEU A 38 -3.98 6.66 -32.05
C LEU A 38 -4.55 5.58 -31.12
N GLU A 39 -5.08 4.50 -31.68
CA GLU A 39 -5.65 3.40 -30.90
C GLU A 39 -4.54 2.55 -30.24
N GLU A 40 -3.41 2.36 -30.91
CA GLU A 40 -2.20 1.78 -30.33
C GLU A 40 -1.62 2.65 -29.21
N GLU A 41 -1.60 3.97 -29.40
CA GLU A 41 -1.16 4.95 -28.40
C GLU A 41 -2.06 4.91 -27.16
N ILE A 42 -3.38 4.93 -27.32
CA ILE A 42 -4.36 4.80 -26.23
C ILE A 42 -4.14 3.49 -25.48
N ASN A 43 -3.92 2.38 -26.19
CA ASN A 43 -3.66 1.09 -25.57
C ASN A 43 -2.35 1.07 -24.78
N ARG A 44 -1.29 1.72 -25.29
CA ARG A 44 -0.02 1.84 -24.57
C ARG A 44 -0.18 2.64 -23.28
N LEU A 45 -0.79 3.82 -23.38
CA LEU A 45 -1.03 4.70 -22.23
C LEU A 45 -1.96 4.04 -21.20
N THR A 46 -2.92 3.25 -21.64
CA THR A 46 -3.80 2.49 -20.74
C THR A 46 -3.01 1.43 -19.95
N LYS A 47 -2.13 0.68 -20.62
CA LYS A 47 -1.26 -0.29 -19.94
C LYS A 47 -0.31 0.37 -18.94
N GLU A 48 0.29 1.49 -19.34
CA GLU A 48 1.19 2.26 -18.47
C GLU A 48 0.44 2.78 -17.23
N ARG A 49 -0.74 3.36 -17.43
CA ARG A 49 -1.62 3.80 -16.33
C ARG A 49 -1.96 2.65 -15.38
N ASP A 50 -2.28 1.48 -15.92
CA ASP A 50 -2.67 0.33 -15.10
C ASP A 50 -1.48 -0.25 -14.32
N MET A 51 -0.27 -0.24 -14.89
CA MET A 51 0.96 -0.60 -14.17
C MET A 51 1.25 0.39 -13.04
N LEU A 52 1.21 1.69 -13.33
CA LEU A 52 1.42 2.75 -12.33
C LEU A 52 0.38 2.69 -11.20
N ARG A 53 -0.89 2.41 -11.53
CA ARG A 53 -1.93 2.18 -10.52
C ARG A 53 -1.56 1.05 -9.58
N LYS A 54 -1.09 -0.07 -10.12
CA LYS A 54 -0.69 -1.22 -9.32
C LYS A 54 0.52 -0.90 -8.42
N GLU A 55 1.51 -0.17 -8.93
CA GLU A 55 2.67 0.26 -8.14
C GLU A 55 2.26 1.19 -6.99
N ILE A 56 1.30 2.09 -7.22
CA ILE A 56 0.72 2.95 -6.18
C ILE A 56 0.02 2.09 -5.12
N GLU A 57 -0.84 1.15 -5.53
CA GLU A 57 -1.55 0.24 -4.61
C GLU A 57 -0.57 -0.59 -3.77
N ASP A 58 0.49 -1.13 -4.37
CA ASP A 58 1.53 -1.89 -3.67
C ASP A 58 2.28 -0.99 -2.66
N SER A 59 2.55 0.27 -3.02
CA SER A 59 3.21 1.24 -2.15
C SER A 59 2.32 1.67 -0.97
N GLU A 60 1.03 1.91 -1.21
CA GLU A 60 0.05 2.20 -0.15
C GLU A 60 -0.05 1.05 0.86
N GLN A 61 -0.04 -0.19 0.38
CA GLN A 61 -0.03 -1.37 1.25
C GLN A 61 1.25 -1.45 2.10
N GLN A 62 2.41 -1.10 1.53
CA GLN A 62 3.67 -1.02 2.28
C GLN A 62 3.62 0.05 3.36
N TRP A 63 3.12 1.25 3.04
CA TRP A 63 2.95 2.33 4.02
C TRP A 63 2.03 1.95 5.17
N HIS A 64 0.91 1.29 4.87
CA HIS A 64 -0.01 0.80 5.89
C HIS A 64 0.68 -0.22 6.83
N ASN A 65 1.49 -1.13 6.29
CA ASN A 65 2.23 -2.09 7.12
C ASN A 65 3.27 -1.40 8.02
N ILE A 66 3.93 -0.35 7.53
CA ILE A 66 4.87 0.46 8.32
C ILE A 66 4.13 1.16 9.45
N GLU A 67 2.96 1.73 9.18
CA GLU A 67 2.13 2.39 10.20
C GLU A 67 1.76 1.42 11.34
N LEU A 68 1.33 0.20 11.01
CA LEU A 68 1.04 -0.84 11.99
C LEU A 68 2.27 -1.22 12.84
N ILE A 69 3.46 -1.27 12.23
CA ILE A 69 4.73 -1.53 12.94
C ILE A 69 5.04 -0.38 13.91
N ILE A 70 4.87 0.87 13.48
CA ILE A 70 5.11 2.05 14.33
C ILE A 70 4.13 2.08 15.51
N GLU A 71 2.85 1.80 15.27
CA GLU A 71 1.84 1.74 16.33
C GLU A 71 2.20 0.66 17.36
N ARG A 72 2.54 -0.54 16.90
CA ARG A 72 2.94 -1.65 17.77
C ARG A 72 4.20 -1.33 18.57
N ASN A 73 5.19 -0.69 17.96
CA ASN A 73 6.40 -0.22 18.66
C ASN A 73 6.07 0.77 19.77
N THR A 74 5.20 1.74 19.49
CA THR A 74 4.78 2.74 20.48
C THR A 74 4.09 2.07 21.67
N GLN A 75 3.20 1.11 21.40
CA GLN A 75 2.52 0.33 22.45
C GLN A 75 3.52 -0.49 23.31
N LEU A 76 4.53 -1.09 22.68
CA LEU A 76 5.59 -1.83 23.38
C LEU A 76 6.42 -0.92 24.27
N GLU A 77 6.83 0.26 23.79
CA GLU A 77 7.58 1.23 24.59
C GLU A 77 6.80 1.69 25.81
N GLU A 78 5.49 1.93 25.66
CA GLU A 78 4.62 2.26 26.79
C GLU A 78 4.50 1.11 27.80
N ALA A 79 4.39 -0.12 27.32
CA ALA A 79 4.34 -1.31 28.17
C ALA A 79 5.62 -1.46 29.00
N ILE A 80 6.80 -1.28 28.37
CA ILE A 80 8.10 -1.28 29.05
C ILE A 80 8.16 -0.18 30.12
N LYS A 81 7.73 1.05 29.80
CA LYS A 81 7.69 2.16 30.78
C LYS A 81 6.80 1.82 31.99
N LYS A 82 5.62 1.24 31.76
CA LYS A 82 4.72 0.79 32.83
C LYS A 82 5.36 -0.32 33.67
N GLN A 83 5.97 -1.30 33.02
CA GLN A 83 6.63 -2.43 33.68
C GLN A 83 7.81 -1.98 34.54
N ASN A 84 8.66 -1.07 34.03
CA ASN A 84 9.76 -0.48 34.77
C ASN A 84 9.28 0.34 35.98
N LYS A 85 8.14 1.04 35.87
CA LYS A 85 7.52 1.74 36.99
C LYS A 85 6.96 0.80 38.05
N VAL A 86 6.43 -0.36 37.65
CA VAL A 86 5.98 -1.41 38.58
C VAL A 86 7.19 -2.04 39.27
N LEU A 87 8.22 -2.43 38.50
CA LEU A 87 9.47 -2.98 39.02
C LEU A 87 10.14 -2.04 40.02
N SER A 88 10.20 -0.74 39.77
CA SER A 88 10.79 0.22 40.70
C SER A 88 10.00 0.35 42.00
N LYS A 89 8.66 0.36 41.93
CA LYS A 89 7.80 0.32 43.13
C LYS A 89 7.96 -0.99 43.91
N TYR A 90 8.06 -2.12 43.22
CA TYR A 90 8.29 -3.41 43.86
C TYR A 90 9.66 -3.49 44.51
N LYS A 91 10.74 -3.09 43.81
CA LYS A 91 12.09 -3.00 44.39
C LYS A 91 12.11 -2.14 45.66
N ARG A 92 11.50 -0.96 45.61
CA ARG A 92 11.39 -0.10 46.80
C ARG A 92 10.66 -0.80 47.96
N ARG A 93 9.55 -1.50 47.70
CA ARG A 93 8.82 -2.26 48.73
C ARG A 93 9.59 -3.49 49.24
N LEU A 94 10.43 -4.09 48.40
CA LEU A 94 11.30 -5.23 48.75
C LEU A 94 12.52 -4.78 49.56
N ASP A 95 13.09 -3.61 49.26
CA ASP A 95 14.12 -2.99 50.11
C ASP A 95 13.53 -2.59 51.48
N GLU A 96 12.25 -2.21 51.52
CA GLU A 96 11.48 -1.94 52.75
C GLU A 96 10.97 -3.21 53.46
N SER A 97 10.86 -4.35 52.76
CA SER A 97 10.40 -5.64 53.31
C SER A 97 11.21 -6.80 52.72
N GLN A 98 12.23 -7.22 53.47
CA GLN A 98 13.04 -8.38 53.10
C GLN A 98 12.13 -9.61 52.92
N HIS A 99 12.02 -10.07 51.66
CA HIS A 99 11.71 -11.45 51.23
C HIS A 99 10.34 -11.88 50.64
N ALA A 100 9.41 -11.02 50.21
CA ALA A 100 8.09 -11.57 49.82
C ALA A 100 7.88 -12.05 48.35
N ASP A 101 8.44 -11.46 47.29
CA ASP A 101 8.02 -11.85 45.91
C ASP A 101 9.15 -11.89 44.86
N THR A 102 10.08 -12.82 45.03
CA THR A 102 11.18 -13.04 44.06
C THR A 102 10.67 -13.56 42.71
N GLN A 103 9.55 -14.31 42.69
CA GLN A 103 9.04 -14.95 41.46
C GLN A 103 8.34 -13.95 40.52
N GLU A 104 7.53 -13.01 41.04
CA GLU A 104 6.97 -11.92 40.23
C GLU A 104 8.07 -10.99 39.71
N LEU A 105 9.08 -10.69 40.54
CA LEU A 105 10.21 -9.86 40.14
C LEU A 105 10.98 -10.49 38.97
N THR A 106 11.32 -11.78 39.06
CA THR A 106 12.00 -12.50 37.99
C THR A 106 11.15 -12.54 36.72
N ARG A 107 9.84 -12.81 36.83
CA ARG A 107 8.94 -12.83 35.68
C ARG A 107 8.87 -11.46 34.99
N LEU A 108 8.76 -10.38 35.75
CA LEU A 108 8.73 -9.02 35.21
C LEU A 108 10.07 -8.60 34.61
N GLN A 109 11.19 -9.03 35.18
CA GLN A 109 12.53 -8.80 34.61
C GLN A 109 12.74 -9.55 33.29
N GLN A 110 12.28 -10.80 33.24
CA GLN A 110 12.41 -11.65 32.04
C GLN A 110 11.54 -11.12 30.89
N GLN A 111 10.31 -10.72 31.20
CA GLN A 111 9.43 -10.06 30.23
C GLN A 111 9.97 -8.69 29.78
N ALA A 112 10.63 -7.92 30.65
CA ALA A 112 11.28 -6.68 30.26
C ALA A 112 12.45 -6.92 29.29
N ALA A 113 13.25 -7.96 29.52
CA ALA A 113 14.34 -8.35 28.63
C ALA A 113 13.84 -8.81 27.26
N GLU A 114 12.79 -9.64 27.21
CA GLU A 114 12.14 -10.06 25.96
C GLU A 114 11.56 -8.86 25.19
N ASN A 115 10.94 -7.90 25.89
CA ASN A 115 10.42 -6.69 25.26
C ASN A 115 11.54 -5.81 24.70
N GLU A 116 12.69 -5.72 25.37
CA GLU A 116 13.85 -4.96 24.91
C GLU A 116 14.47 -5.57 23.65
N GLU A 117 14.60 -6.90 23.60
CA GLU A 117 15.05 -7.63 22.41
C GLU A 117 14.09 -7.42 21.23
N ASN A 118 12.78 -7.49 21.47
CA ASN A 118 11.77 -7.24 20.44
C ASN A 118 11.84 -5.82 19.88
N VAL A 119 12.05 -4.80 20.74
CA VAL A 119 12.23 -3.41 20.29
C VAL A 119 13.48 -3.26 19.44
N ASN A 120 14.58 -3.92 19.79
CA ASN A 120 15.81 -3.87 19.00
C ASN A 120 15.63 -4.53 17.62
N ASN A 121 14.99 -5.70 17.55
CA ASN A 121 14.67 -6.35 16.28
C ASN A 121 13.77 -5.47 15.40
N LEU A 122 12.77 -4.79 15.98
CA LEU A 122 11.88 -3.90 15.23
C LEU A 122 12.60 -2.64 14.75
N LYS A 123 13.59 -2.12 15.49
CA LYS A 123 14.46 -1.03 15.04
C LYS A 123 15.29 -1.43 13.82
N ASP A 124 15.86 -2.63 13.85
CA ASP A 124 16.65 -3.15 12.72
C ASP A 124 15.78 -3.32 11.47
N GLN A 125 14.53 -3.76 11.62
CA GLN A 125 13.57 -3.84 10.51
C GLN A 125 13.23 -2.45 9.94
N ILE A 126 12.98 -1.46 10.79
CA ILE A 126 12.73 -0.08 10.35
C ILE A 126 13.93 0.47 9.55
N GLU A 127 15.15 0.20 10.00
CA GLU A 127 16.35 0.68 9.31
C GLU A 127 16.52 0.02 7.94
N GLN A 128 16.24 -1.28 7.83
CA GLN A 128 16.24 -1.98 6.54
C GLN A 128 15.17 -1.43 5.59
N LEU A 129 13.96 -1.13 6.08
CA LEU A 129 12.89 -0.55 5.28
C LEU A 129 13.24 0.85 4.75
N LYS A 130 13.89 1.69 5.56
CA LYS A 130 14.41 2.99 5.11
C LYS A 130 15.44 2.86 3.99
N GLU A 131 16.31 1.86 4.07
CA GLU A 131 17.33 1.63 3.03
C GLU A 131 16.71 1.09 1.73
N VAL A 132 15.64 0.30 1.82
CA VAL A 132 14.84 -0.12 0.64
C VAL A 132 14.18 1.09 -0.02
N GLU A 133 13.51 1.95 0.75
CA GLU A 133 12.87 3.18 0.25
C GLU A 133 13.89 4.09 -0.44
N LYS A 134 15.06 4.28 0.16
CA LYS A 134 16.17 5.07 -0.42
C LYS A 134 16.63 4.53 -1.78
N ARG A 135 16.72 3.21 -1.93
CA ARG A 135 17.09 2.57 -3.21
C ARG A 135 15.98 2.72 -4.26
N GLN A 136 14.72 2.64 -3.85
CA GLN A 136 13.56 2.84 -4.72
C GLN A 136 13.51 4.27 -5.28
N CYS A 137 13.79 5.28 -4.43
CA CYS A 137 13.88 6.69 -4.83
C CYS A 137 15.05 7.00 -5.78
N GLN A 138 16.14 6.24 -5.73
CA GLN A 138 17.27 6.42 -6.67
C GLN A 138 16.99 5.82 -8.05
N CYS A 139 16.20 4.74 -8.14
CA CYS A 139 15.84 4.11 -9.41
C CYS A 139 14.80 4.88 -10.22
N THR A 140 13.99 5.75 -9.59
CA THR A 140 12.98 6.57 -10.26
C THR A 140 13.53 7.89 -10.83
N ILE A 141 14.78 8.26 -10.53
CA ILE A 141 15.43 9.52 -10.96
C ILE A 141 16.47 9.29 -12.09
N SER A 142 16.86 8.04 -12.38
CA SER A 142 17.81 7.69 -13.46
C SER A 142 17.09 7.25 -14.73
#